data_AF-A0A455SXU3-F1
#
_entry.id   AF-A0A455SXU3-F1
#
_cell.length_a   1.000
_cell.length_b   1.000
_cell.length_c   1.000
_cell.angle_alpha   90.00
_cell.angle_beta   90.00
_cell.angle_gamma   90.00
#
_symmetry.space_group_name_H-M   'P 1'
#
loop_
_entity.id
_entity.type
_entity.pdbx_description
1 polymer ?
#
loop_
_entity_poly.entity_id
_entity_poly.type
_entity_poly.pdbx_seq_one_letter_code
_entity_poly.pdbx_strand_id
1 'polypeptide(L)'
;MVHHTSEEIKSDQARERDSDLSQLPEVPPGMLIPAPTSPPRKRTRWPDAIDVIFEKDPACNNIFEALLYQGLWAIFFHRIAHFLYNLHIPVIPRLISQFARLVTGGIEIHPGAKIGKRFFIDHGAGVVIGETAEIGNNVMLYHQVTLGATGWWRPGPGRKQKRHPTIEDDVTIGVGAAILGPITIGRGSKIGAMALVLESVPPNSVVAAKPAELLVKSGEPLAKHEELTQGWEMDYQI
;
A
#
# COMPACT_ATOMS: atom_id res chain seq x y z
N MET A 1 -4.30 -67.60 10.38
CA MET A 1 -3.43 -66.50 9.93
C MET A 1 -3.87 -66.08 8.54
N VAL A 2 -4.84 -65.18 8.44
CA VAL A 2 -5.10 -64.36 7.23
C VAL A 2 -5.71 -63.04 7.75
N HIS A 3 -5.07 -61.93 7.41
CA HIS A 3 -5.40 -60.57 7.84
C HIS A 3 -6.64 -60.04 7.10
N HIS A 4 -7.54 -59.39 7.83
CA HIS A 4 -8.61 -58.57 7.28
C HIS A 4 -8.10 -57.13 7.16
N THR A 5 -8.02 -56.58 5.95
CA THR A 5 -7.52 -55.23 5.66
C THR A 5 -8.64 -54.19 5.70
N SER A 6 -8.32 -53.07 6.32
CA SER A 6 -9.19 -51.97 6.76
C SER A 6 -9.55 -50.96 5.66
N GLU A 7 -9.79 -51.40 4.42
CA GLU A 7 -9.87 -50.48 3.26
C GLU A 7 -11.28 -50.15 2.76
N GLU A 8 -12.36 -50.77 3.28
CA GLU A 8 -13.70 -50.61 2.70
C GLU A 8 -14.67 -49.65 3.44
N ILE A 9 -14.21 -48.88 4.44
CA ILE A 9 -15.11 -47.96 5.20
C ILE A 9 -14.75 -46.47 5.02
N LYS A 10 -14.11 -46.08 3.92
CA LYS A 10 -13.75 -44.65 3.69
C LYS A 10 -14.16 -44.11 2.32
N SER A 11 -15.17 -44.70 1.67
CA SER A 11 -15.56 -44.32 0.30
C SER A 11 -16.80 -43.42 0.17
N ASP A 12 -17.45 -42.94 1.25
CA ASP A 12 -18.78 -42.31 1.07
C ASP A 12 -19.09 -41.01 1.85
N GLN A 13 -18.11 -40.26 2.37
CA GLN A 13 -18.39 -38.99 3.09
C GLN A 13 -17.46 -37.81 2.78
N ALA A 14 -17.14 -37.56 1.51
CA ALA A 14 -16.42 -36.34 1.13
C ALA A 14 -16.95 -35.75 -0.17
N ARG A 15 -18.26 -35.50 -0.24
CA ARG A 15 -18.84 -34.55 -1.19
C ARG A 15 -19.34 -33.33 -0.43
N GLU A 16 -19.08 -32.17 -1.03
CA GLU A 16 -19.47 -30.81 -0.62
C GLU A 16 -18.76 -30.22 0.59
N ARG A 17 -17.75 -29.38 0.33
CA ARG A 17 -17.52 -28.17 1.12
C ARG A 17 -17.11 -27.04 0.18
N ASP A 18 -18.11 -26.44 -0.45
CA ASP A 18 -18.10 -25.00 -0.69
C ASP A 18 -17.60 -24.35 0.60
N SER A 19 -16.45 -23.67 0.56
CA SER A 19 -15.86 -23.07 1.76
C SER A 19 -16.76 -21.92 2.20
N ASP A 20 -17.72 -22.28 3.04
CA ASP A 20 -18.67 -21.44 3.71
C ASP A 20 -17.97 -20.22 4.31
N LEU A 21 -18.39 -19.03 3.88
CA LEU A 21 -17.92 -17.74 4.39
C LEU A 21 -18.19 -17.59 5.90
N SER A 22 -19.00 -18.49 6.50
CA SER A 22 -19.15 -18.64 7.95
C SER A 22 -17.88 -19.11 8.67
N GLN A 23 -16.90 -19.67 7.96
CA GLN A 23 -15.65 -20.20 8.56
C GLN A 23 -14.53 -19.17 8.65
N LEU A 24 -14.75 -17.92 8.22
CA LEU A 24 -13.87 -16.84 8.64
C LEU A 24 -13.97 -16.72 10.16
N PRO A 25 -12.85 -16.59 10.90
CA PRO A 25 -12.90 -16.43 12.33
C PRO A 25 -13.80 -15.23 12.66
N GLU A 26 -14.89 -15.48 13.38
CA GLU A 26 -15.77 -14.43 13.84
C GLU A 26 -14.95 -13.43 14.64
N VAL A 27 -15.15 -12.14 14.34
CA VAL A 27 -14.59 -11.06 15.15
C VAL A 27 -15.04 -11.32 16.60
N PRO A 28 -14.12 -11.52 17.56
CA PRO A 28 -14.47 -11.95 18.91
C PRO A 28 -15.60 -11.09 19.50
N PRO A 29 -16.63 -11.67 20.14
CA PRO A 29 -17.72 -10.92 20.73
C PRO A 29 -17.17 -9.85 21.69
N GLY A 30 -17.38 -8.57 21.38
CA GLY A 30 -16.86 -7.43 22.15
C GLY A 30 -15.58 -6.79 21.60
N MET A 31 -14.99 -7.31 20.52
CA MET A 31 -13.93 -6.62 19.77
C MET A 31 -14.56 -5.47 18.98
N LEU A 32 -14.56 -4.28 19.60
CA LEU A 32 -14.85 -3.03 18.91
C LEU A 32 -13.73 -2.78 17.90
N ILE A 33 -14.05 -2.83 16.60
CA ILE A 33 -13.24 -2.15 15.58
C ILE A 33 -13.68 -0.69 15.66
N PRO A 34 -12.95 0.21 16.34
CA PRO A 34 -13.34 1.60 16.38
C PRO A 34 -13.43 2.10 14.94
N ALA A 35 -14.51 2.79 14.60
CA ALA A 35 -14.55 3.58 13.39
C ALA A 35 -13.27 4.42 13.35
N PRO A 36 -12.59 4.56 12.19
CA PRO A 36 -11.38 5.36 12.10
C PRO A 36 -11.73 6.83 12.38
N THR A 37 -11.81 7.21 13.64
CA THR A 37 -11.90 8.59 14.06
C THR A 37 -10.50 9.14 13.99
N SER A 38 -10.26 10.12 13.12
CA SER A 38 -9.03 10.91 13.21
C SER A 38 -9.02 11.54 14.62
N PRO A 39 -7.98 11.28 15.45
CA PRO A 39 -7.90 11.93 16.75
C PRO A 39 -7.96 13.46 16.57
N PRO A 40 -8.52 14.20 17.55
CA PRO A 40 -8.62 15.65 17.44
C PRO A 40 -7.23 16.24 17.25
N ARG A 41 -7.09 17.05 16.19
CA ARG A 41 -5.83 17.66 15.74
C ARG A 41 -5.26 18.54 16.87
N LYS A 42 -4.17 18.13 17.48
CA LYS A 42 -3.39 18.98 18.38
C LYS A 42 -2.48 19.85 17.53
N ARG A 43 -2.97 21.01 17.10
CA ARG A 43 -2.16 21.98 16.37
C ARG A 43 -1.04 22.46 17.29
N THR A 44 0.22 22.33 16.87
CA THR A 44 1.34 22.82 17.67
C THR A 44 1.78 24.20 17.14
N ARG A 45 2.91 24.72 17.64
CA ARG A 45 3.49 25.99 17.17
C ARG A 45 4.30 25.85 15.88
N TRP A 46 4.54 24.63 15.41
CA TRP A 46 5.42 24.38 14.26
C TRP A 46 4.65 24.38 12.93
N PRO A 47 5.35 24.51 11.79
CA PRO A 47 4.71 24.37 10.48
C PRO A 47 4.07 22.97 10.29
N ASP A 48 3.03 22.90 9.45
CA ASP A 48 2.27 21.68 9.15
C ASP A 48 3.15 20.45 8.82
N ALA A 49 4.31 20.66 8.17
CA ALA A 49 5.24 19.61 7.77
C ALA A 49 5.98 18.95 8.95
N ILE A 50 6.11 19.66 10.06
CA ILE A 50 6.77 19.19 11.30
C ILE A 50 5.71 18.74 12.29
N ASP A 51 4.61 19.50 12.41
CA ASP A 51 3.46 19.15 13.27
C ASP A 51 2.95 17.73 13.01
N VAL A 52 2.86 17.33 11.74
CA VAL A 52 2.39 15.99 11.38
C VAL A 52 3.30 14.88 11.88
N ILE A 53 4.61 15.14 12.01
CA ILE A 53 5.60 14.14 12.47
C ILE A 53 5.33 13.85 13.95
N PHE A 54 5.23 14.89 14.78
CA PHE A 54 4.92 14.73 16.21
C PHE A 54 3.53 14.12 16.47
N GLU A 55 2.57 14.36 15.57
CA GLU A 55 1.22 13.78 15.70
C GLU A 55 1.20 12.29 15.34
N LYS A 56 1.93 11.89 14.30
CA LYS A 56 1.83 10.53 13.74
C LYS A 56 2.91 9.58 14.22
N ASP A 57 4.05 10.09 14.70
CA ASP A 57 5.11 9.28 15.26
C ASP A 57 5.39 9.65 16.74
N PRO A 58 4.87 8.84 17.68
CA PRO A 58 5.11 9.01 19.11
C PRO A 58 6.59 8.89 19.52
N ALA A 59 7.45 8.31 18.67
CA ALA A 59 8.88 8.16 18.96
C ALA A 59 9.66 9.46 18.74
N CYS A 60 9.09 10.45 18.04
CA CYS A 60 9.72 11.73 17.80
C CYS A 60 9.54 12.66 19.02
N ASN A 61 10.62 12.87 19.78
CA ASN A 61 10.55 13.60 21.05
C ASN A 61 10.86 15.08 20.91
N ASN A 62 11.59 15.48 19.87
CA ASN A 62 12.04 16.87 19.70
C ASN A 62 12.23 17.26 18.23
N ILE A 63 12.43 18.57 18.03
CA ILE A 63 12.57 19.16 16.70
C ILE A 63 13.81 18.70 15.94
N PHE A 64 14.92 18.43 16.64
CA PHE A 64 16.15 17.98 16.00
C PHE A 64 15.97 16.57 15.45
N GLU A 65 15.29 15.69 16.19
CA GLU A 65 14.87 14.37 15.69
C GLU A 65 13.94 14.51 14.49
N ALA A 66 12.92 15.37 14.55
CA ALA A 66 11.99 15.59 13.44
C ALA A 66 12.70 16.03 12.14
N LEU A 67 13.76 16.84 12.25
CA LEU A 67 14.58 17.27 11.11
C LEU A 67 15.41 16.13 10.49
N LEU A 68 15.58 14.99 11.17
CA LEU A 68 16.25 13.81 10.65
C LEU A 68 15.30 12.87 9.87
N TYR A 69 14.00 13.15 9.83
CA TYR A 69 13.04 12.33 9.09
C TYR A 69 13.24 12.50 7.58
N GLN A 70 13.53 11.39 6.90
CA GLN A 70 13.78 11.36 5.45
C GLN A 70 12.56 11.85 4.66
N GLY A 71 11.36 11.54 5.12
CA GLY A 71 10.10 11.97 4.50
C GLY A 71 9.96 13.50 4.45
N LEU A 72 10.41 14.22 5.48
CA LEU A 72 10.40 15.68 5.51
C LEU A 72 11.21 16.27 4.34
N TRP A 73 12.43 15.77 4.16
CA TRP A 73 13.33 16.22 3.09
C TRP A 73 12.85 15.81 1.71
N ALA A 74 12.29 14.62 1.54
CA ALA A 74 11.69 14.19 0.28
C ALA A 74 10.57 15.14 -0.15
N ILE A 75 9.68 15.51 0.77
CA ILE A 75 8.58 16.43 0.51
C ILE A 75 9.10 17.84 0.22
N PHE A 76 10.11 18.32 0.95
CA PHE A 76 10.73 19.61 0.69
C PHE A 76 11.27 19.72 -0.73
N PHE A 77 12.13 18.77 -1.15
CA PHE A 77 12.68 18.75 -2.50
C PHE A 77 11.59 18.55 -3.56
N HIS A 78 10.59 17.69 -3.28
CA HIS A 78 9.46 17.51 -4.18
C HIS A 78 8.70 18.82 -4.41
N ARG A 79 8.43 19.63 -3.37
CA ARG A 79 7.71 20.90 -3.54
C ARG A 79 8.49 21.87 -4.43
N ILE A 80 9.82 21.92 -4.32
CA ILE A 80 10.68 22.70 -5.22
C ILE A 80 10.61 22.13 -6.65
N ALA A 81 10.79 20.83 -6.80
CA ALA A 81 10.74 20.17 -8.11
C ALA A 81 9.37 20.34 -8.79
N HIS A 82 8.27 20.21 -8.04
CA HIS A 82 6.90 20.37 -8.52
C HIS A 82 6.63 21.80 -8.98
N PHE A 83 7.11 22.80 -8.23
CA PHE A 83 7.03 24.19 -8.65
C PHE A 83 7.73 24.41 -10.00
N LEU A 84 8.98 23.94 -10.15
CA LEU A 84 9.72 24.06 -11.41
C LEU A 84 9.09 23.25 -12.55
N TYR A 85 8.49 22.09 -12.24
CA TYR A 85 7.74 21.27 -13.20
C TYR A 85 6.53 22.03 -13.75
N ASN A 86 5.79 22.75 -12.89
CA ASN A 86 4.65 23.57 -13.29
C ASN A 86 5.06 24.82 -14.09
N LEU A 87 6.30 25.29 -13.92
CA LEU A 87 6.91 26.30 -14.80
C LEU A 87 7.38 25.73 -16.14
N HIS A 88 7.13 24.44 -16.41
CA HIS A 88 7.53 23.75 -17.64
C HIS A 88 9.06 23.74 -17.87
N ILE A 89 9.86 23.85 -16.80
CA ILE A 89 11.31 23.76 -16.90
C ILE A 89 11.68 22.31 -17.22
N PRO A 90 12.37 22.04 -18.34
CA PRO A 90 12.75 20.69 -18.72
C PRO A 90 13.89 20.19 -17.81
N VAL A 91 13.95 18.87 -17.59
CA VAL A 91 15.06 18.12 -16.93
C VAL A 91 15.30 18.44 -15.44
N ILE A 92 15.43 19.71 -15.07
CA ILE A 92 15.77 20.16 -13.71
C ILE A 92 14.83 19.58 -12.64
N PRO A 93 13.49 19.59 -12.80
CA PRO A 93 12.60 18.95 -11.83
C PRO A 93 12.92 17.47 -11.60
N ARG A 94 13.23 16.73 -12.66
CA ARG A 94 13.55 15.30 -12.57
C ARG A 94 14.91 15.08 -11.93
N LEU A 95 15.89 15.95 -12.18
CA LEU A 95 17.19 15.93 -11.52
C LEU A 95 17.05 16.12 -10.01
N ILE A 96 16.24 17.09 -9.57
CA ILE A 96 15.97 17.33 -8.14
C ILE A 96 15.28 16.11 -7.51
N SER A 97 14.33 15.50 -8.21
CA SER A 97 13.67 14.26 -7.76
C SER A 97 14.66 13.10 -7.57
N GLN A 98 15.62 12.93 -8.48
CA GLN A 98 16.65 11.90 -8.35
C GLN A 98 17.67 12.20 -7.24
N PHE A 99 18.03 13.47 -7.08
CA PHE A 99 18.86 13.91 -5.95
C PHE A 99 18.15 13.66 -4.61
N ALA A 100 16.87 14.00 -4.50
CA ALA A 100 16.05 13.72 -3.32
C ALA A 100 16.03 12.22 -3.00
N ARG A 101 15.82 11.37 -4.02
CA ARG A 101 15.87 9.90 -3.88
C ARG A 101 17.20 9.43 -3.30
N LEU A 102 18.32 9.98 -3.78
CA LEU A 102 19.65 9.64 -3.29
C LEU A 102 19.83 10.01 -1.81
N VAL A 103 19.56 11.27 -1.43
CA VAL A 103 19.84 11.77 -0.08
C VAL A 103 18.85 11.26 0.98
N THR A 104 17.66 10.85 0.57
CA THR A 104 16.63 10.30 1.47
C THR A 104 16.70 8.78 1.60
N GLY A 105 17.69 8.11 0.99
CA GLY A 105 17.84 6.66 1.09
C GLY A 105 16.80 5.87 0.29
N GLY A 106 16.19 6.48 -0.75
CA GLY A 106 15.35 5.76 -1.71
C GLY A 106 13.88 6.18 -1.80
N ILE A 107 13.48 7.37 -1.32
CA ILE A 107 12.13 7.90 -1.56
C ILE A 107 12.07 8.52 -2.96
N GLU A 108 11.33 7.92 -3.88
CA GLU A 108 11.14 8.44 -5.23
C GLU A 108 9.76 9.10 -5.39
N ILE A 109 9.77 10.41 -5.62
CA ILE A 109 8.55 11.17 -5.91
C ILE A 109 8.71 11.86 -7.27
N HIS A 110 7.86 11.53 -8.23
CA HIS A 110 7.89 12.20 -9.52
C HIS A 110 7.51 13.69 -9.37
N PRO A 111 8.18 14.64 -10.04
CA PRO A 111 7.89 16.07 -9.91
C PRO A 111 6.45 16.46 -10.30
N GLY A 112 5.84 15.72 -11.21
CA GLY A 112 4.45 15.93 -11.64
C GLY A 112 3.38 15.50 -10.63
N ALA A 113 3.73 14.70 -9.61
CA ALA A 113 2.77 14.25 -8.60
C ALA A 113 2.21 15.46 -7.84
N LYS A 114 0.91 15.44 -7.52
CA LYS A 114 0.27 16.50 -6.73
C LYS A 114 0.10 16.01 -5.30
N ILE A 115 0.64 16.77 -4.34
CA ILE A 115 0.65 16.36 -2.93
C ILE A 115 0.09 17.48 -2.04
N GLY A 116 -0.94 17.14 -1.28
CA GLY A 116 -1.60 18.01 -0.31
C GLY A 116 -0.73 18.38 0.88
N LYS A 117 -1.36 19.00 1.88
CA LYS A 117 -0.71 19.42 3.13
C LYS A 117 -0.65 18.26 4.12
N ARG A 118 0.28 18.34 5.09
CA ARG A 118 0.44 17.32 6.14
C ARG A 118 0.60 15.90 5.59
N PHE A 119 1.24 15.78 4.43
CA PHE A 119 1.65 14.48 3.91
C PHE A 119 2.83 13.97 4.74
N PHE A 120 2.77 12.72 5.18
CA PHE A 120 3.80 12.12 6.02
C PHE A 120 4.27 10.81 5.41
N ILE A 121 5.59 10.64 5.32
CA ILE A 121 6.22 9.40 4.90
C ILE A 121 7.08 8.92 6.05
N ASP A 122 6.71 7.78 6.62
CA ASP A 122 7.42 7.18 7.74
C ASP A 122 8.37 6.08 7.27
N HIS A 123 9.63 6.13 7.72
CA HIS A 123 10.81 5.38 7.25
C HIS A 123 11.16 5.52 5.75
N GLY A 124 10.18 5.59 4.86
CA GLY A 124 10.26 6.04 3.47
C GLY A 124 11.07 5.20 2.47
N ALA A 125 12.04 4.39 2.88
CA ALA A 125 12.88 3.63 1.97
C ALA A 125 12.04 2.79 0.99
N GLY A 126 12.28 2.95 -0.31
CA GLY A 126 11.56 2.23 -1.37
C GLY A 126 10.15 2.76 -1.68
N VAL A 127 9.74 3.92 -1.15
CA VAL A 127 8.50 4.58 -1.58
C VAL A 127 8.63 5.07 -3.02
N VAL A 128 7.63 4.79 -3.85
CA VAL A 128 7.56 5.22 -5.25
C VAL A 128 6.21 5.89 -5.53
N ILE A 129 6.25 7.17 -5.93
CA ILE A 129 5.05 7.96 -6.28
C ILE A 129 5.15 8.44 -7.73
N GLY A 130 4.23 7.96 -8.56
CA GLY A 130 4.23 8.22 -10.00
C GLY A 130 3.75 9.60 -10.44
N GLU A 131 3.99 9.92 -11.71
CA GLU A 131 3.81 11.27 -12.28
C GLU A 131 2.42 11.86 -12.14
N THR A 132 1.37 11.06 -12.31
CA THR A 132 -0.02 11.53 -12.33
C THR A 132 -0.77 11.18 -11.04
N ALA A 133 -0.02 10.82 -9.99
CA ALA A 133 -0.58 10.57 -8.67
C ALA A 133 -1.10 11.88 -8.08
N GLU A 134 -2.26 11.81 -7.46
CA GLU A 134 -2.87 12.94 -6.74
C GLU A 134 -3.14 12.50 -5.31
N ILE A 135 -2.50 13.17 -4.35
CA ILE A 135 -2.54 12.83 -2.93
C ILE A 135 -3.15 13.99 -2.17
N GLY A 136 -4.20 13.70 -1.41
CA GLY A 136 -4.91 14.64 -0.56
C GLY A 136 -4.09 15.09 0.66
N ASN A 137 -4.80 15.66 1.62
CA ASN A 137 -4.24 16.18 2.86
C ASN A 137 -4.19 15.09 3.94
N ASN A 138 -3.23 15.19 4.85
CA ASN A 138 -3.11 14.29 6.00
C ASN A 138 -2.94 12.81 5.63
N VAL A 139 -2.46 12.52 4.41
CA VAL A 139 -2.14 11.15 4.00
C VAL A 139 -0.84 10.69 4.65
N MET A 140 -0.78 9.42 5.06
CA MET A 140 0.43 8.78 5.58
C MET A 140 0.81 7.56 4.75
N LEU A 141 2.07 7.48 4.34
CA LEU A 141 2.65 6.28 3.75
C LEU A 141 3.74 5.73 4.66
N TYR A 142 3.84 4.41 4.75
CA TYR A 142 5.02 3.74 5.28
C TYR A 142 6.05 3.45 4.16
N HIS A 143 7.19 2.88 4.54
CA HIS A 143 8.22 2.45 3.59
C HIS A 143 7.71 1.41 2.58
N GLN A 144 8.37 1.35 1.42
CA GLN A 144 8.08 0.42 0.30
C GLN A 144 6.70 0.57 -0.35
N VAL A 145 5.94 1.62 -0.05
CA VAL A 145 4.66 1.87 -0.71
C VAL A 145 4.86 2.29 -2.17
N THR A 146 4.06 1.71 -3.07
CA THR A 146 4.05 2.07 -4.49
C THR A 146 2.70 2.64 -4.91
N LEU A 147 2.70 3.88 -5.42
CA LEU A 147 1.58 4.52 -6.12
C LEU A 147 1.90 4.52 -7.63
N GLY A 148 1.60 3.40 -8.28
CA GLY A 148 2.08 3.03 -9.61
C GLY A 148 1.00 3.00 -10.69
N ALA A 149 1.40 2.65 -11.91
CA ALA A 149 0.48 2.41 -13.02
C ALA A 149 0.26 0.90 -13.24
N THR A 150 -0.86 0.53 -13.86
CA THR A 150 -1.12 -0.85 -14.33
C THR A 150 -0.64 -1.03 -15.78
N GLY A 151 0.10 -2.11 -16.03
CA GLY A 151 0.48 -2.56 -17.39
C GLY A 151 1.47 -1.69 -18.17
N TRP A 152 1.72 -2.06 -19.43
CA TRP A 152 2.48 -1.27 -20.40
C TRP A 152 1.58 -0.14 -20.90
N TRP A 153 1.64 1.03 -20.27
CA TRP A 153 0.93 2.21 -20.74
C TRP A 153 1.36 2.55 -22.18
N ARG A 154 0.53 2.18 -23.17
CA ARG A 154 0.73 2.53 -24.57
C ARG A 154 0.25 3.97 -24.78
N PRO A 155 1.13 4.91 -25.19
CA PRO A 155 0.68 6.26 -25.51
C PRO A 155 -0.18 6.23 -26.78
N GLY A 156 -1.47 6.55 -26.64
CA GLY A 156 -2.28 7.03 -27.76
C GLY A 156 -1.88 8.46 -28.14
N PRO A 157 -2.16 8.92 -29.37
CA PRO A 157 -1.84 10.29 -29.78
C PRO A 157 -2.68 11.29 -28.97
N GLY A 158 -2.04 12.01 -28.06
CA GLY A 158 -2.66 13.08 -27.27
C GLY A 158 -2.52 12.92 -25.75
N ARG A 159 -1.61 13.73 -25.19
CA ARG A 159 -1.45 14.11 -23.77
C ARG A 159 -1.14 12.99 -22.75
N LYS A 160 -0.44 13.39 -21.68
CA LYS A 160 -0.20 12.59 -20.47
C LYS A 160 -1.53 12.28 -19.80
N GLN A 161 -2.13 11.14 -20.07
CA GLN A 161 -3.37 10.73 -19.40
C GLN A 161 -3.06 10.26 -17.97
N LYS A 162 -4.05 10.40 -17.08
CA LYS A 162 -3.99 9.90 -15.71
C LYS A 162 -3.80 8.37 -15.75
N ARG A 163 -2.80 7.88 -15.01
CA ARG A 163 -2.43 6.45 -14.96
C ARG A 163 -1.98 5.98 -13.59
N HIS A 164 -1.90 6.88 -12.63
CA HIS A 164 -1.55 6.60 -11.23
C HIS A 164 -2.73 6.97 -10.32
N PRO A 165 -2.73 6.51 -9.06
CA PRO A 165 -3.91 6.62 -8.20
C PRO A 165 -4.23 8.05 -7.75
N THR A 166 -5.47 8.22 -7.30
CA THR A 166 -5.88 9.32 -6.43
C THR A 166 -6.02 8.80 -5.01
N ILE A 167 -5.34 9.42 -4.06
CA ILE A 167 -5.45 9.13 -2.64
C ILE A 167 -6.15 10.32 -1.98
N GLU A 168 -7.35 10.11 -1.45
CA GLU A 168 -8.09 11.19 -0.77
C GLU A 168 -7.50 11.50 0.60
N ASP A 169 -8.08 12.50 1.27
CA ASP A 169 -7.60 12.96 2.56
C ASP A 169 -7.67 11.88 3.66
N ASP A 170 -6.82 12.02 4.67
CA ASP A 170 -6.84 11.22 5.89
C ASP A 170 -6.63 9.69 5.66
N VAL A 171 -6.10 9.31 4.50
CA VAL A 171 -5.77 7.91 4.16
C VAL A 171 -4.43 7.50 4.77
N THR A 172 -4.35 6.27 5.28
CA THR A 172 -3.10 5.63 5.72
C THR A 172 -2.81 4.40 4.88
N ILE A 173 -1.58 4.28 4.38
CA ILE A 173 -1.14 3.17 3.53
C ILE A 173 0.03 2.46 4.20
N GLY A 174 -0.19 1.18 4.54
CA GLY A 174 0.73 0.31 5.23
C GLY A 174 1.97 -0.07 4.42
N VAL A 175 2.95 -0.61 5.13
CA VAL A 175 4.26 -1.04 4.60
C VAL A 175 4.09 -1.91 3.34
N GLY A 176 4.84 -1.59 2.28
CA GLY A 176 4.92 -2.43 1.09
C GLY A 176 3.64 -2.55 0.26
N ALA A 177 2.58 -1.80 0.58
CA ALA A 177 1.36 -1.83 -0.22
C ALA A 177 1.58 -1.22 -1.61
N ALA A 178 0.98 -1.83 -2.62
CA ALA A 178 1.03 -1.37 -4.01
C ALA A 178 -0.38 -1.02 -4.50
N ILE A 179 -0.58 0.24 -4.87
CA ILE A 179 -1.84 0.77 -5.39
C ILE A 179 -1.58 1.18 -6.83
N LEU A 180 -2.19 0.47 -7.77
CA LEU A 180 -1.82 0.56 -9.17
C LEU A 180 -3.00 1.02 -10.05
N GLY A 181 -2.71 1.93 -10.97
CA GLY A 181 -3.65 2.42 -11.97
C GLY A 181 -4.41 3.68 -11.56
N PRO A 182 -5.27 4.22 -12.43
CA PRO A 182 -6.05 5.43 -12.17
C PRO A 182 -7.28 5.16 -11.28
N ILE A 183 -7.06 4.52 -10.13
CA ILE A 183 -8.07 4.20 -9.12
C ILE A 183 -8.08 5.24 -8.00
N THR A 184 -9.15 5.27 -7.20
CA THR A 184 -9.30 6.19 -6.07
C THR A 184 -9.37 5.43 -4.75
N ILE A 185 -8.59 5.88 -3.76
CA ILE A 185 -8.72 5.43 -2.37
C ILE A 185 -9.45 6.53 -1.58
N GLY A 186 -10.66 6.21 -1.15
CA GLY A 186 -11.56 7.15 -0.49
C GLY A 186 -11.06 7.63 0.87
N ARG A 187 -11.53 8.82 1.26
CA ARG A 187 -11.13 9.53 2.48
C ARG A 187 -11.20 8.64 3.72
N GLY A 188 -10.20 8.75 4.59
CA GLY A 188 -10.19 8.07 5.89
C GLY A 188 -9.97 6.55 5.81
N SER A 189 -9.76 6.01 4.60
CA SER A 189 -9.50 4.59 4.41
C SER A 189 -8.10 4.18 4.85
N LYS A 190 -7.95 2.92 5.25
CA LYS A 190 -6.69 2.32 5.66
C LYS A 190 -6.35 1.15 4.76
N ILE A 191 -5.19 1.19 4.13
CA ILE A 191 -4.66 0.10 3.30
C ILE A 191 -3.64 -0.66 4.14
N GLY A 192 -3.85 -1.95 4.32
CA GLY A 192 -3.00 -2.84 5.09
C GLY A 192 -1.63 -3.05 4.45
N ALA A 193 -0.68 -3.53 5.25
CA ALA A 193 0.65 -3.86 4.77
C ALA A 193 0.59 -4.96 3.68
N MET A 194 1.47 -4.86 2.69
CA MET A 194 1.61 -5.78 1.55
C MET A 194 0.33 -5.96 0.70
N ALA A 195 -0.65 -5.08 0.83
CA ALA A 195 -1.87 -5.13 0.02
C ALA A 195 -1.59 -4.69 -1.42
N LEU A 196 -2.02 -5.50 -2.39
CA LEU A 196 -2.11 -5.12 -3.79
C LEU A 196 -3.53 -4.63 -4.07
N VAL A 197 -3.66 -3.34 -4.40
CA VAL A 197 -4.95 -2.68 -4.66
C VAL A 197 -5.03 -2.30 -6.13
N LEU A 198 -5.97 -2.92 -6.85
CA LEU A 198 -6.19 -2.74 -8.29
C LEU A 198 -7.54 -2.09 -8.60
N GLU A 199 -8.38 -1.88 -7.58
CA GLU A 199 -9.72 -1.32 -7.71
C GLU A 199 -9.92 -0.17 -6.71
N SER A 200 -10.88 0.72 -7.01
CA SER A 200 -11.16 1.86 -6.13
C SER A 200 -11.78 1.41 -4.82
N VAL A 201 -11.41 2.09 -3.74
CA VAL A 201 -11.84 1.78 -2.37
C VAL A 201 -12.74 2.92 -1.88
N PRO A 202 -13.98 2.63 -1.42
CA PRO A 202 -14.86 3.66 -0.86
C PRO A 202 -14.26 4.37 0.37
N PRO A 203 -14.76 5.56 0.76
CA PRO A 203 -14.33 6.23 1.98
C PRO A 203 -14.54 5.38 3.25
N ASN A 204 -13.75 5.65 4.29
CA ASN A 204 -13.79 5.01 5.61
C ASN A 204 -13.70 3.48 5.58
N SER A 205 -12.98 2.92 4.60
CA SER A 205 -12.83 1.48 4.42
C SER A 205 -11.49 0.97 4.95
N VAL A 206 -11.41 -0.31 5.27
CA VAL A 206 -10.17 -0.99 5.63
C VAL A 206 -9.91 -2.10 4.62
N VAL A 207 -8.76 -2.07 3.96
CA VAL A 207 -8.30 -3.11 3.04
C VAL A 207 -7.20 -3.90 3.71
N ALA A 208 -7.32 -5.23 3.80
CA ALA A 208 -6.30 -6.10 4.38
C ALA A 208 -5.71 -7.02 3.30
N ALA A 209 -4.40 -7.29 3.38
CA ALA A 209 -3.78 -8.34 2.59
C ALA A 209 -4.08 -9.72 3.19
N LYS A 210 -4.27 -10.74 2.35
CA LYS A 210 -4.42 -12.12 2.80
C LYS A 210 -3.07 -12.64 3.31
N PRO A 211 -3.00 -13.29 4.48
CA PRO A 211 -1.80 -13.99 4.93
C PRO A 211 -1.34 -15.03 3.89
N ALA A 212 -0.06 -15.38 3.94
CA ALA A 212 0.49 -16.45 3.11
C ALA A 212 -0.33 -17.75 3.31
N GLU A 213 -0.71 -18.38 2.20
CA GLU A 213 -1.52 -19.59 2.20
C GLU A 213 -0.69 -20.77 1.70
N LEU A 214 -0.67 -21.85 2.48
CA LEU A 214 -0.05 -23.11 2.07
C LEU A 214 -0.92 -23.72 0.97
N LEU A 215 -0.38 -23.84 -0.25
CA LEU A 215 -1.09 -24.44 -1.40
C LEU A 215 -0.75 -25.92 -1.58
N VAL A 216 0.50 -26.30 -1.32
CA VAL A 216 1.03 -27.66 -1.47
C VAL A 216 1.70 -28.07 -0.18
N LYS A 217 1.40 -29.29 0.30
CA LYS A 217 2.01 -29.86 1.50
C LYS A 217 2.76 -31.13 1.13
N SER A 218 4.07 -31.13 1.33
CA SER A 218 4.92 -32.31 1.10
C SER A 218 4.86 -32.85 -0.34
N GLY A 219 4.72 -31.98 -1.34
CA GLY A 219 4.60 -32.36 -2.75
C GLY A 219 3.18 -32.63 -3.22
N GLU A 220 2.20 -32.63 -2.31
CA GLU A 220 0.80 -32.90 -2.64
C GLU A 220 -0.03 -31.61 -2.55
N PRO A 221 -0.72 -31.20 -3.64
CA PRO A 221 -1.67 -30.11 -3.58
C PRO A 221 -2.74 -30.31 -2.51
N LEU A 222 -3.08 -29.25 -1.79
CA LEU A 222 -4.20 -29.30 -0.86
C LEU A 222 -5.52 -29.26 -1.63
N ALA A 223 -6.47 -30.13 -1.28
CA ALA A 223 -7.76 -30.27 -1.97
C ALA A 223 -8.50 -28.93 -2.18
N LYS A 224 -8.42 -28.00 -1.22
CA LYS A 224 -9.03 -26.67 -1.31
C LYS A 224 -8.40 -25.74 -2.38
N HIS A 225 -7.29 -26.14 -3.00
CA HIS A 225 -6.53 -25.34 -3.97
C HIS A 225 -6.25 -26.08 -5.27
N GLU A 226 -6.95 -27.18 -5.56
CA GLU A 226 -6.74 -27.99 -6.77
C GLU A 226 -6.73 -27.16 -8.05
N GLU A 227 -7.63 -26.18 -8.17
CA GLU A 227 -7.71 -25.26 -9.31
C GLU A 227 -6.45 -24.38 -9.48
N LEU A 228 -5.85 -23.92 -8.37
CA LEU A 228 -4.65 -23.08 -8.39
C LEU A 228 -3.36 -23.89 -8.62
N THR A 229 -3.41 -25.19 -8.36
CA THR A 229 -2.27 -26.12 -8.47
C THR A 229 -2.37 -27.04 -9.69
N GLN A 230 -3.28 -26.76 -10.63
CA GLN A 230 -3.36 -27.54 -11.87
C GLN A 230 -2.04 -27.43 -12.63
N GLY A 231 -1.41 -28.56 -12.92
CA GLY A 231 -0.11 -28.61 -13.59
C GLY A 231 1.08 -28.24 -12.69
N TRP A 232 0.94 -28.39 -11.37
CA TRP A 232 2.07 -28.23 -10.46
C TRP A 232 3.13 -29.34 -10.71
N GLU A 233 4.16 -28.98 -11.47
CA GLU A 233 5.41 -29.72 -11.55
C GLU A 233 6.41 -29.12 -10.54
N MET A 234 7.24 -29.95 -9.91
CA MET A 234 8.22 -29.57 -8.87
C MET A 234 9.25 -28.51 -9.31
N ASP A 235 9.23 -28.08 -10.58
CA ASP A 235 10.21 -27.20 -11.22
C ASP A 235 9.81 -25.70 -11.19
N TYR A 236 8.81 -25.29 -10.39
CA TYR A 236 8.48 -23.87 -10.22
C TYR A 236 9.62 -23.11 -9.51
N GLN A 237 10.45 -22.41 -10.29
CA GLN A 237 11.35 -21.37 -9.78
C GLN A 237 10.59 -20.03 -9.75
N ILE A 238 10.50 -19.43 -8.56
CA ILE A 238 9.93 -18.08 -8.33
C ILE A 238 10.90 -17.02 -8.83
#